data_AF-A0A950CZ37-F1
#
_entry.id   AF-A0A950CZ37-F1
#
_cell.length_a   1.000
_cell.length_b   1.000
_cell.length_c   1.000
_cell.angle_alpha   90.00
_cell.angle_beta   90.00
_cell.angle_gamma   90.00
#
_symmetry.space_group_name_H-M   'P 1'
#
loop_
_entity.id
_entity.type
_entity.pdbx_description
1 polymer ?
#
loop_
_entity_poly.entity_id
_entity_poly.type
_entity_poly.pdbx_seq_one_letter_code
_entity_poly.pdbx_strand_id
1 'polypeptide(L)'
;AFDKVAKLLGFGYPGGPVIDKLAPFGDATAVRFSPVKMKGNPLDFSFSGLKTAVLRWTERHDVNSDVREEIQRRKQLSNATLDDWLKVTPQRTLDLLASFQRTVIEELLRRVNLAAEEIGAESVIIAGGVASNAGLRKQALAYNGLRFYFPAPELSTDNAAMIAAAAFPKFQAKEFAGLELKAQASLVLA
;
A
#
# COMPACT_ATOMS: atom_id res chain seq x y z
N ALA A 1 -4.34 3.91 0.34
CA ALA A 1 -3.86 5.10 -0.38
C ALA A 1 -3.69 4.82 -1.87
N PHE A 2 -3.01 3.73 -2.22
CA PHE A 2 -2.83 3.25 -3.59
C PHE A 2 -4.09 3.32 -4.47
N ASP A 3 -5.21 2.70 -4.07
CA ASP A 3 -6.42 2.71 -4.90
C ASP A 3 -7.01 4.11 -5.15
N LYS A 4 -6.88 5.01 -4.18
CA LYS A 4 -7.34 6.40 -4.34
C LYS A 4 -6.48 7.16 -5.35
N VAL A 5 -5.18 6.91 -5.37
CA VAL A 5 -4.24 7.48 -6.35
C VAL A 5 -4.43 6.85 -7.72
N ALA A 6 -4.56 5.53 -7.79
CA ALA A 6 -4.83 4.80 -9.03
C ALA A 6 -6.13 5.27 -9.70
N LYS A 7 -7.22 5.37 -8.94
CA LYS A 7 -8.51 5.88 -9.43
C LYS A 7 -8.41 7.33 -9.92
N LEU A 8 -7.64 8.17 -9.23
CA LEU A 8 -7.40 9.56 -9.64
C LEU A 8 -6.69 9.63 -10.99
N LEU A 9 -5.70 8.77 -11.21
CA LEU A 9 -4.88 8.72 -12.43
C LEU A 9 -5.45 7.83 -13.54
N GLY A 10 -6.66 7.29 -13.36
CA GLY A 10 -7.38 6.52 -14.39
C GLY A 10 -7.10 5.02 -14.44
N PHE A 11 -6.38 4.45 -13.48
CA PHE A 11 -6.00 3.02 -13.47
C PHE A 11 -7.08 2.07 -12.90
N GLY A 12 -8.21 2.61 -12.43
CA GLY A 12 -9.32 1.80 -11.92
C GLY A 12 -9.10 1.17 -10.54
N TYR A 13 -9.75 0.03 -10.29
CA TYR A 13 -9.70 -0.74 -9.05
C TYR A 13 -9.68 -2.25 -9.36
N PRO A 14 -8.85 -3.06 -8.67
CA PRO A 14 -7.89 -2.70 -7.64
C PRO A 14 -6.65 -2.00 -8.23
N GLY A 15 -6.28 -0.87 -7.66
CA GLY A 15 -5.25 0.01 -8.20
C GLY A 15 -3.85 -0.23 -7.64
N GLY A 16 -3.75 -0.77 -6.42
CA GLY A 16 -2.47 -1.15 -5.81
C GLY A 16 -1.57 -2.02 -6.70
N PRO A 17 -2.07 -3.16 -7.21
CA PRO A 17 -1.29 -4.02 -8.10
C PRO A 17 -0.86 -3.35 -9.41
N VAL A 18 -1.68 -2.45 -9.96
CA VAL A 18 -1.35 -1.72 -11.20
C VAL A 18 -0.21 -0.75 -10.95
N ILE A 19 -0.28 0.04 -9.87
CA ILE A 19 0.81 0.94 -9.48
C ILE A 19 2.10 0.15 -9.24
N ASP A 20 2.01 -1.01 -8.58
CA ASP A 20 3.17 -1.84 -8.28
C ASP A 20 3.87 -2.39 -9.53
N LYS A 21 3.09 -2.76 -10.55
CA LYS A 21 3.64 -3.20 -11.85
C LYS A 21 4.29 -2.07 -12.64
N LEU A 22 3.81 -0.83 -12.49
CA LEU A 22 4.28 0.32 -13.26
C LEU A 22 5.42 1.09 -12.59
N ALA A 23 5.48 1.08 -11.26
CA ALA A 23 6.51 1.78 -10.49
C ALA A 23 7.96 1.45 -10.90
N PRO A 24 8.33 0.19 -11.27
CA PRO A 24 9.67 -0.13 -11.75
C PRO A 24 10.09 0.58 -13.04
N PHE A 25 9.14 1.13 -13.81
CA PHE A 25 9.40 1.82 -15.08
C PHE A 25 9.52 3.35 -14.91
N GLY A 26 9.47 3.85 -13.68
CA GLY A 26 9.64 5.27 -13.36
C GLY A 26 10.87 5.55 -12.51
N ASP A 27 11.30 6.81 -12.50
CA ASP A 27 12.28 7.32 -11.54
C ASP A 27 11.60 7.65 -10.20
N ALA A 28 11.95 6.88 -9.16
CA ALA A 28 11.42 7.04 -7.81
C ALA A 28 11.94 8.29 -7.06
N THR A 29 12.80 9.09 -7.68
CA THR A 29 13.34 10.35 -7.13
C THR A 29 12.80 11.60 -7.81
N ALA A 30 12.09 11.45 -8.93
CA ALA A 30 11.65 12.54 -9.78
C ALA A 30 10.61 13.47 -9.13
N VAL A 31 9.75 12.94 -8.25
CA VAL A 31 8.72 13.74 -7.55
C VAL A 31 8.95 13.68 -6.04
N ARG A 32 9.19 14.85 -5.43
CA ARG A 32 9.32 14.96 -3.99
C ARG A 32 7.97 15.19 -3.32
N PHE A 33 7.57 14.26 -2.47
CA PHE A 33 6.42 14.40 -1.58
C PHE A 33 6.88 14.92 -0.22
N SER A 34 6.14 15.89 0.33
CA SER A 34 6.45 16.41 1.66
C SER A 34 6.24 15.31 2.71
N PRO A 35 7.20 15.11 3.64
CA PRO A 35 7.04 14.16 4.72
C PRO A 35 5.84 14.53 5.59
N VAL A 36 5.10 13.53 6.03
CA VAL A 36 3.90 13.71 6.84
C VAL A 36 4.33 13.92 8.29
N LYS A 37 4.17 15.14 8.81
CA LYS A 37 4.39 15.43 10.23
C LYS A 37 3.17 14.98 11.03
N MET A 38 3.34 13.97 11.86
CA MET A 38 2.32 13.55 12.81
C MET A 38 2.40 14.41 14.07
N LYS A 39 1.24 14.83 14.58
CA LYS A 39 1.11 15.39 15.92
C LYS A 39 0.60 14.28 16.84
N GLY A 40 1.22 14.12 18.01
CA GLY A 40 0.85 13.07 18.96
C GLY A 40 1.74 11.84 18.81
N ASN A 41 1.14 10.67 18.59
CA ASN A 41 1.86 9.40 18.59
C ASN A 41 2.77 9.29 17.34
N PRO A 42 4.10 9.09 17.52
CA PRO A 42 5.03 8.95 16.39
C PRO A 42 4.78 7.71 15.52
N LEU A 43 4.08 6.70 16.05
CA LEU A 43 3.74 5.47 15.34
C LEU A 43 2.46 5.57 14.50
N ASP A 44 1.66 6.64 14.66
CA ASP A 44 0.45 6.83 13.86
C ASP A 44 0.78 7.13 12.39
N PHE A 45 -0.05 6.63 11.46
CA PHE A 45 0.11 6.84 10.02
C PHE A 45 -0.86 7.87 9.45
N SER A 46 -0.43 8.65 8.45
CA SER A 46 -1.35 9.41 7.61
C SER A 46 -0.90 9.43 6.14
N PHE A 47 -1.79 8.96 5.26
CA PHE A 47 -1.55 8.89 3.81
C PHE A 47 -2.56 9.73 3.00
N SER A 48 -3.49 10.41 3.65
CA SER A 48 -4.51 11.24 2.98
C SER A 48 -3.88 12.41 2.23
N GLY A 49 -2.84 13.02 2.80
CA GLY A 49 -2.08 14.10 2.19
C GLY A 49 -1.40 13.72 0.88
N LEU A 50 -0.99 12.46 0.71
CA LEU A 50 -0.34 11.99 -0.52
C LEU A 50 -1.30 12.00 -1.72
N LYS A 51 -2.57 11.64 -1.52
CA LYS A 51 -3.59 11.75 -2.59
C LYS A 51 -3.70 13.21 -3.04
N THR A 52 -3.77 14.15 -2.11
CA THR A 52 -3.87 15.58 -2.41
C THR A 52 -2.61 16.10 -3.10
N ALA A 53 -1.43 15.63 -2.69
CA ALA A 53 -0.18 15.97 -3.35
C ALA A 53 -0.14 15.47 -4.80
N VAL A 54 -0.56 14.23 -5.05
CA VAL A 54 -0.71 13.67 -6.40
C VAL A 54 -1.72 14.48 -7.23
N LEU A 55 -2.88 14.83 -6.66
CA LEU A 55 -3.89 15.66 -7.35
C LEU A 55 -3.29 16.99 -7.80
N ARG A 56 -2.65 17.72 -6.88
CA ARG A 56 -2.03 19.03 -7.17
C ARG A 56 -0.89 18.92 -8.16
N TRP A 57 -0.10 17.84 -8.08
CA TRP A 57 0.94 17.56 -9.06
C TRP A 57 0.31 17.37 -10.44
N THR A 58 -0.77 16.59 -10.53
CA THR A 58 -1.49 16.32 -11.78
C THR A 58 -2.06 17.60 -12.39
N GLU A 59 -2.73 18.44 -11.59
CA GLU A 59 -3.30 19.72 -12.02
C GLU A 59 -2.23 20.70 -12.56
N ARG A 60 -1.06 20.77 -11.91
CA ARG A 60 0.04 21.62 -12.36
C ARG A 60 0.66 21.18 -13.69
N HIS A 61 0.49 19.92 -14.07
CA HIS A 61 1.00 19.37 -15.32
C HIS A 61 -0.10 19.22 -16.38
N ASP A 62 -1.34 19.62 -16.09
CA ASP A 62 -2.51 19.59 -17.00
C ASP A 62 -2.69 20.91 -17.78
N VAL A 63 -1.66 21.78 -17.84
CA VAL A 63 -1.75 23.14 -18.39
C VAL A 63 -2.20 23.17 -19.87
N ASN A 64 -2.00 22.08 -20.61
CA ASN A 64 -2.41 21.93 -22.01
C ASN A 64 -3.49 20.83 -22.25
N SER A 65 -4.16 20.33 -21.22
CA SER A 65 -5.22 19.27 -21.29
C SER A 65 -4.77 17.85 -21.65
N ASP A 66 -3.48 17.60 -21.87
CA ASP A 66 -2.95 16.25 -22.18
C ASP A 66 -3.25 15.21 -21.08
N VAL A 67 -3.22 15.63 -19.82
CA VAL A 67 -3.33 14.71 -18.68
C VAL A 67 -4.76 14.18 -18.53
N ARG A 68 -5.78 15.00 -18.79
CA ARG A 68 -7.18 14.53 -18.78
C ARG A 68 -7.42 13.50 -19.87
N GLU A 69 -6.90 13.72 -21.07
CA GLU A 69 -7.01 12.74 -22.16
C GLU A 69 -6.30 11.43 -21.82
N GLU A 70 -5.09 11.50 -21.26
CA GLU A 70 -4.35 10.33 -20.77
C GLU A 70 -5.15 9.53 -19.75
N ILE A 71 -5.77 10.21 -18.78
CA ILE A 71 -6.64 9.58 -17.77
C ILE A 71 -7.84 8.92 -18.44
N GLN A 72 -8.46 9.54 -19.44
CA GLN A 72 -9.60 8.93 -20.15
C GLN A 72 -9.18 7.70 -20.96
N ARG A 73 -8.03 7.75 -21.65
CA ARG A 73 -7.47 6.58 -22.37
C ARG A 73 -7.26 5.40 -21.43
N ARG A 74 -6.67 5.64 -20.24
CA ARG A 74 -6.49 4.62 -19.20
C ARG A 74 -7.80 4.04 -18.69
N LYS A 75 -8.83 4.87 -18.49
CA LYS A 75 -10.16 4.42 -18.03
C LYS A 75 -10.88 3.52 -19.02
N GLN A 76 -10.57 3.62 -20.30
CA GLN A 76 -11.15 2.79 -21.35
C GLN A 76 -10.52 1.39 -21.42
N LEU A 77 -9.35 1.21 -20.79
CA LEU A 77 -8.72 -0.10 -20.72
C LEU A 77 -9.48 -1.00 -19.73
N SER A 78 -9.84 -2.20 -20.20
CA SER A 78 -10.37 -3.29 -19.37
C SER A 78 -9.45 -4.50 -19.49
N ASN A 79 -9.16 -5.18 -18.38
CA ASN A 79 -8.25 -6.33 -18.32
C ASN A 79 -6.88 -6.11 -18.99
N ALA A 80 -6.35 -4.88 -18.92
CA ALA A 80 -5.12 -4.49 -19.60
C ALA A 80 -3.87 -5.22 -19.06
N THR A 81 -3.00 -5.59 -20.00
CA THR A 81 -1.66 -6.13 -19.72
C THR A 81 -0.70 -5.01 -19.29
N LEU A 82 0.49 -5.38 -18.82
CA LEU A 82 1.53 -4.39 -18.50
C LEU A 82 1.88 -3.52 -19.73
N ASP A 83 2.03 -4.14 -20.90
CA ASP A 83 2.37 -3.41 -22.13
C ASP A 83 1.29 -2.42 -22.55
N ASP A 84 0.02 -2.77 -22.35
CA ASP A 84 -1.11 -1.86 -22.61
C ASP A 84 -1.04 -0.63 -21.70
N TRP A 85 -0.75 -0.84 -20.41
CA TRP A 85 -0.58 0.26 -19.47
C TRP A 85 0.62 1.16 -19.82
N LEU A 86 1.76 0.57 -20.19
CA LEU A 86 2.96 1.33 -20.55
C LEU A 86 2.74 2.20 -21.80
N LYS A 87 2.01 1.70 -22.81
CA LYS A 87 1.67 2.47 -24.02
C LYS A 87 0.85 3.73 -23.73
N VAL A 88 -0.01 3.71 -22.72
CA VAL A 88 -0.90 4.84 -22.37
C VAL A 88 -0.44 5.63 -21.13
N THR A 89 0.76 5.32 -20.62
CA THR A 89 1.30 5.96 -19.42
C THR A 89 2.63 6.63 -19.75
N PRO A 90 2.66 7.96 -19.94
CA PRO A 90 3.90 8.67 -20.25
C PRO A 90 4.86 8.63 -19.06
N GLN A 91 6.14 8.83 -19.35
CA GLN A 91 7.24 8.74 -18.36
C GLN A 91 6.96 9.57 -17.10
N ARG A 92 6.50 10.82 -17.25
CA ARG A 92 6.14 11.69 -16.11
C ARG A 92 5.14 11.07 -15.13
N THR A 93 4.21 10.25 -15.63
CA THR A 93 3.25 9.54 -14.78
C THR A 93 3.91 8.32 -14.13
N LEU A 94 4.75 7.58 -14.85
CA LEU A 94 5.51 6.46 -14.28
C LEU A 94 6.41 6.95 -13.13
N ASP A 95 7.11 8.06 -13.33
CA ASP A 95 7.94 8.75 -12.34
C ASP A 95 7.14 9.16 -11.09
N LEU A 96 5.94 9.71 -11.29
CA LEU A 96 5.00 10.04 -10.22
C LEU A 96 4.59 8.78 -9.42
N LEU A 97 4.26 7.70 -10.12
CA LEU A 97 3.86 6.43 -9.49
C LEU A 97 5.02 5.82 -8.68
N ALA A 98 6.22 5.80 -9.25
CA ALA A 98 7.44 5.31 -8.61
C ALA A 98 7.76 6.12 -7.34
N SER A 99 7.74 7.45 -7.46
CA SER A 99 7.99 8.37 -6.35
C SER A 99 6.92 8.26 -5.25
N PHE A 100 5.64 8.08 -5.63
CA PHE A 100 4.55 7.87 -4.69
C PHE A 100 4.70 6.55 -3.93
N GLN A 101 4.93 5.44 -4.66
CA GLN A 101 5.12 4.13 -4.06
C GLN A 101 6.29 4.15 -3.08
N ARG A 102 7.44 4.68 -3.50
CA ARG A 102 8.63 4.83 -2.65
C ARG A 102 8.31 5.59 -1.38
N THR A 103 7.64 6.75 -1.48
CA THR A 103 7.28 7.58 -0.32
C THR A 103 6.41 6.81 0.68
N VAL A 104 5.43 6.04 0.19
CA VAL A 104 4.58 5.22 1.05
C VAL A 104 5.39 4.14 1.76
N ILE A 105 6.27 3.44 1.04
CA ILE A 105 7.08 2.34 1.59
C ILE A 105 8.08 2.87 2.62
N GLU A 106 8.81 3.94 2.30
CA GLU A 106 9.77 4.55 3.23
C GLU A 106 9.09 4.95 4.53
N GLU A 107 7.89 5.55 4.45
CA GLU A 107 7.14 5.97 5.63
C GLU A 107 6.56 4.80 6.42
N LEU A 108 6.21 3.68 5.76
CA LEU A 108 5.83 2.44 6.42
C LEU A 108 7.01 1.86 7.21
N LEU A 109 8.13 1.62 6.52
CA LEU A 109 9.30 0.97 7.12
C LEU A 109 9.91 1.83 8.22
N ARG A 110 9.96 3.15 8.06
CA ARG A 110 10.46 4.06 9.09
C ARG A 110 9.72 3.88 10.43
N ARG A 111 8.38 3.83 10.41
CA ARG A 111 7.58 3.65 11.63
C ARG A 111 7.64 2.23 12.19
N VAL A 112 7.67 1.24 11.31
CA VAL A 112 7.83 -0.16 11.71
C VAL A 112 9.15 -0.36 12.47
N ASN A 113 10.24 0.25 11.99
CA ASN A 113 11.53 0.19 12.66
C ASN A 113 11.50 0.89 14.02
N LEU A 114 10.90 2.08 14.10
CA LEU A 114 10.73 2.78 15.38
C LEU A 114 9.93 1.93 16.39
N ALA A 115 8.82 1.32 15.95
CA ALA A 115 8.00 0.46 16.80
C ALA A 115 8.78 -0.80 17.24
N ALA A 116 9.54 -1.42 16.33
CA ALA A 116 10.34 -2.60 16.63
C ALA A 116 11.47 -2.30 17.63
N GLU A 117 12.15 -1.16 17.48
CA GLU A 117 13.15 -0.68 18.43
C GLU A 117 12.54 -0.41 19.82
N GLU A 118 11.39 0.26 19.87
CA GLU A 118 10.71 0.61 21.13
C GLU A 118 10.34 -0.61 21.98
N ILE A 119 9.89 -1.70 21.35
CA ILE A 119 9.47 -2.93 22.04
C ILE A 119 10.57 -4.00 22.11
N GLY A 120 11.75 -3.74 21.53
CA GLY A 120 12.83 -4.72 21.44
C GLY A 120 12.49 -5.94 20.58
N ALA A 121 11.72 -5.76 19.50
CA ALA A 121 11.32 -6.85 18.62
C ALA A 121 12.51 -7.39 17.81
N GLU A 122 12.69 -8.71 17.80
CA GLU A 122 13.71 -9.37 16.97
C GLU A 122 13.29 -9.57 15.51
N SER A 123 12.00 -9.42 15.24
CA SER A 123 11.42 -9.65 13.92
C SER A 123 10.07 -8.97 13.74
N VAL A 124 9.72 -8.73 12.48
CA VAL A 124 8.46 -8.13 12.06
C VAL A 124 7.76 -9.05 11.06
N ILE A 125 6.45 -9.23 11.23
CA ILE A 125 5.59 -9.84 10.22
C ILE A 125 4.78 -8.72 9.56
N ILE A 126 4.81 -8.66 8.22
CA ILE A 126 4.00 -7.72 7.43
C ILE A 126 2.91 -8.53 6.72
N ALA A 127 1.65 -8.27 7.05
CA ALA A 127 0.47 -8.94 6.47
C ALA A 127 -0.54 -7.91 5.92
N GLY A 128 -1.57 -8.39 5.23
CA GLY A 128 -2.58 -7.58 4.54
C GLY A 128 -2.29 -7.37 3.05
N GLY A 129 -3.25 -6.85 2.29
CA GLY A 129 -3.13 -6.75 0.83
C GLY A 129 -1.93 -5.93 0.33
N VAL A 130 -1.50 -4.91 1.07
CA VAL A 130 -0.32 -4.10 0.74
C VAL A 130 0.99 -4.87 0.98
N ALA A 131 0.99 -5.91 1.82
CA ALA A 131 2.15 -6.77 2.03
C ALA A 131 2.56 -7.52 0.76
N SER A 132 1.66 -7.68 -0.21
CA SER A 132 1.96 -8.26 -1.53
C SER A 132 2.68 -7.30 -2.48
N ASN A 133 2.89 -6.04 -2.09
CA ASN A 133 3.62 -5.06 -2.89
C ASN A 133 5.09 -5.46 -3.04
N ALA A 134 5.56 -5.63 -4.28
CA ALA A 134 6.92 -6.08 -4.58
C ALA A 134 7.98 -5.07 -4.12
N GLY A 135 7.71 -3.77 -4.28
CA GLY A 135 8.58 -2.71 -3.77
C GLY A 135 8.78 -2.78 -2.25
N LEU A 136 7.68 -2.95 -1.50
CA LEU A 136 7.70 -3.08 -0.04
C LEU A 136 8.50 -4.31 0.38
N ARG A 137 8.21 -5.47 -0.21
CA ARG A 137 8.93 -6.72 0.07
C ARG A 137 10.42 -6.56 -0.17
N LYS A 138 10.81 -6.03 -1.32
CA LYS A 138 12.21 -5.81 -1.68
C LYS A 138 12.93 -4.91 -0.67
N GLN A 139 12.32 -3.77 -0.30
CA GLN A 139 12.95 -2.83 0.63
C GLN A 139 13.01 -3.38 2.07
N ALA A 140 11.96 -4.04 2.54
CA ALA A 140 11.94 -4.65 3.86
C ALA A 140 12.98 -5.78 4.00
N LEU A 141 13.06 -6.67 3.00
CA LEU A 141 14.01 -7.78 3.02
C LEU A 141 15.48 -7.34 2.87
N ALA A 142 15.72 -6.16 2.31
CA ALA A 142 17.05 -5.55 2.23
C ALA A 142 17.42 -4.75 3.48
N TYR A 143 16.51 -4.61 4.46
CA TYR A 143 16.76 -3.84 5.67
C TYR A 143 17.69 -4.62 6.62
N ASN A 144 18.78 -3.97 7.02
CA ASN A 144 19.73 -4.56 7.97
C ASN A 144 19.30 -4.26 9.40
N GLY A 145 19.37 -5.27 10.28
CA GLY A 145 19.12 -5.12 11.72
C GLY A 145 17.76 -5.61 12.22
N LEU A 146 16.82 -5.95 11.32
CA LEU A 146 15.51 -6.49 11.69
C LEU A 146 15.08 -7.56 10.68
N ARG A 147 14.59 -8.70 11.18
CA ARG A 147 14.13 -9.81 10.33
C ARG A 147 12.69 -9.58 9.91
N PHE A 148 12.43 -9.47 8.61
CA PHE A 148 11.09 -9.32 8.06
C PHE A 148 10.55 -10.64 7.51
N TYR A 149 9.30 -10.94 7.86
CA TYR A 149 8.54 -12.08 7.35
C TYR A 149 7.29 -11.61 6.63
N PHE A 150 6.96 -12.30 5.55
CA PHE A 150 5.76 -12.05 4.78
C PHE A 150 5.02 -13.38 4.59
N PRO A 151 3.70 -13.43 4.82
CA PRO A 151 2.90 -14.56 4.39
C PRO A 151 2.99 -14.75 2.87
N ALA A 152 2.65 -15.95 2.42
CA ALA A 152 2.40 -16.20 1.00
C ALA A 152 1.32 -15.22 0.49
N PRO A 153 1.36 -14.77 -0.77
CA PRO A 153 0.40 -13.81 -1.30
C PRO A 153 -1.06 -14.23 -1.09
N GLU A 154 -1.37 -15.53 -1.23
CA GLU A 154 -2.71 -16.12 -1.06
C GLU A 154 -3.20 -16.06 0.40
N LEU A 155 -2.25 -15.99 1.35
CA LEU A 155 -2.52 -15.87 2.78
C LEU A 155 -2.48 -14.41 3.27
N SER A 156 -2.08 -13.46 2.42
CA SER A 156 -1.92 -12.05 2.78
C SER A 156 -3.23 -11.26 2.68
N THR A 157 -4.21 -11.75 1.91
CA THR A 157 -5.56 -11.17 1.78
C THR A 157 -6.57 -11.94 2.62
N ASP A 158 -7.74 -11.36 2.87
CA ASP A 158 -8.80 -11.97 3.70
C ASP A 158 -9.17 -13.38 3.19
N ASN A 159 -9.02 -14.38 4.06
CA ASN A 159 -9.31 -15.79 3.75
C ASN A 159 -9.77 -16.56 5.00
N ALA A 160 -10.41 -17.71 4.82
CA ALA A 160 -10.89 -18.53 5.94
C ALA A 160 -9.76 -19.22 6.73
N ALA A 161 -8.58 -19.41 6.11
CA ALA A 161 -7.45 -20.07 6.75
C ALA A 161 -6.92 -19.27 7.94
N MET A 162 -6.84 -17.94 7.83
CA MET A 162 -6.42 -17.08 8.93
C MET A 162 -7.41 -17.12 10.12
N ILE A 163 -8.71 -17.28 9.85
CA ILE A 163 -9.74 -17.41 10.88
C ILE A 163 -9.58 -18.75 11.62
N ALA A 164 -9.39 -19.84 10.88
CA ALA A 164 -9.12 -21.15 11.48
C ALA A 164 -7.84 -21.15 12.33
N ALA A 165 -6.76 -20.54 11.83
CA ALA A 165 -5.49 -20.43 12.55
C ALA A 165 -5.64 -19.60 13.84
N ALA A 166 -6.38 -18.47 13.81
CA ALA A 166 -6.65 -17.66 14.99
C ALA A 166 -7.57 -18.37 16.01
N ALA A 167 -8.50 -19.20 15.53
CA ALA A 167 -9.41 -19.97 16.39
C ALA A 167 -8.72 -21.18 17.05
N PHE A 168 -7.68 -21.73 16.45
CA PHE A 168 -7.05 -22.97 16.92
C PHE A 168 -6.48 -22.88 18.36
N PRO A 169 -5.71 -21.84 18.75
CA PRO A 169 -5.26 -21.67 20.14
C PRO A 169 -6.44 -21.54 21.11
N LYS A 170 -7.49 -20.80 20.74
CA LYS A 170 -8.71 -20.64 21.54
C LYS A 170 -9.42 -21.97 21.75
N PHE A 171 -9.52 -22.77 20.69
CA PHE A 171 -10.06 -24.12 20.75
C PHE A 171 -9.26 -25.02 21.70
N GLN A 172 -7.93 -25.01 21.61
CA GLN A 172 -7.06 -25.78 22.51
C GLN A 172 -7.21 -25.35 23.98
N ALA A 173 -7.40 -24.04 24.22
CA ALA A 173 -7.67 -23.48 25.55
C ALA A 173 -9.13 -23.68 26.01
N LYS A 174 -10.00 -24.26 25.18
CA LYS A 174 -11.45 -24.40 25.41
C LYS A 174 -12.18 -23.05 25.61
N GLU A 175 -11.65 -21.99 25.00
CA GLU A 175 -12.28 -20.67 24.96
C GLU A 175 -13.33 -20.62 23.85
N PHE A 176 -14.56 -21.00 24.19
CA PHE A 176 -15.69 -20.97 23.25
C PHE A 176 -16.55 -19.73 23.46
N ALA A 177 -16.99 -19.13 22.35
CA ALA A 177 -18.03 -18.11 22.40
C ALA A 177 -19.42 -18.76 22.59
N GLY A 178 -20.31 -18.08 23.32
CA GLY A 178 -21.70 -18.49 23.44
C GLY A 178 -22.51 -18.24 22.16
N LEU A 179 -23.68 -18.87 22.07
CA LEU A 179 -24.58 -18.75 20.90
C LEU A 179 -25.11 -17.33 20.67
N GLU A 180 -25.07 -16.48 21.69
CA GLU A 180 -25.53 -15.08 21.65
C GLU A 180 -24.46 -14.11 21.12
N LEU A 181 -23.30 -14.60 20.64
CA LEU A 181 -22.24 -13.74 20.12
C LEU A 181 -22.73 -12.93 18.92
N LYS A 182 -22.61 -11.60 19.03
CA LYS A 182 -23.00 -10.67 17.98
C LYS A 182 -21.78 -10.16 17.22
N ALA A 183 -21.98 -9.86 15.93
CA ALA A 183 -20.97 -9.17 15.15
C ALA A 183 -20.69 -7.78 15.73
N GLN A 184 -19.41 -7.44 15.85
CA GLN A 184 -18.95 -6.13 16.29
C GLN A 184 -18.08 -5.50 15.21
N ALA A 185 -18.64 -4.54 14.47
CA ALA A 185 -17.94 -3.90 13.34
C ALA A 185 -16.72 -3.08 13.77
N SER A 186 -16.68 -2.63 15.02
CA SER A 186 -15.61 -1.82 15.62
C SER A 186 -14.91 -2.54 16.78
N LEU A 187 -14.80 -3.88 16.70
CA LEU A 187 -14.05 -4.67 17.68
C LEU A 187 -12.59 -4.17 17.72
N VAL A 188 -12.13 -3.79 18.91
CA VAL A 188 -10.78 -3.30 19.14
C VAL A 188 -9.85 -4.50 19.39
N LEU A 189 -8.73 -4.55 18.67
CA LEU A 189 -7.59 -5.41 19.02
C LEU A 189 -6.77 -4.68 20.10
N ALA A 190 -6.49 -5.39 21.19
CA ALA A 190 -5.88 -4.87 22.41
C ALA A 190 -4.61 -4.05 22.18
#